data_AF-A0A1N7SQE1-F1
#
_entry.id   AF-A0A1N7SQE1-F1
#
_cell.length_a   1.000
_cell.length_b   1.000
_cell.length_c   1.000
_cell.angle_alpha   90.00
_cell.angle_beta   90.00
_cell.angle_gamma   90.00
#
_symmetry.space_group_name_H-M   'P 1'
#
loop_
_entity.id
_entity.type
_entity.pdbx_description
1 polymer ?
#
loop_
_entity_poly.entity_id
_entity_poly.type
_entity_poly.pdbx_seq_one_letter_code
_entity_poly.pdbx_strand_id
1 'polypeptide(L)'
;MACKLSKWQSELSRVRGKHSSLTKALDYCIKRWEALTRYLDDRHVPIDNWVANQIRSWTIGRANGLLAGSLCAGQRAAAIMSLIRSAQLNGHEPHAF
;
A
#
# COMPACT_ATOMS: atom_id res chain seq x y z
N MET A 1 19.86 15.76 -1.51
CA MET A 1 19.89 14.38 -2.06
C MET A 1 19.02 14.22 -3.32
N ALA A 2 17.76 14.69 -3.30
CA ALA A 2 16.83 14.63 -4.45
C ALA A 2 17.40 15.16 -5.79
N CYS A 3 18.13 16.27 -5.77
CA CYS A 3 18.72 16.88 -6.98
C CYS A 3 19.78 15.98 -7.67
N LYS A 4 20.50 15.13 -6.92
CA LYS A 4 21.43 14.15 -7.51
C LYS A 4 20.66 13.01 -8.20
N LEU A 5 19.54 12.58 -7.60
CA LEU A 5 18.71 11.51 -8.13
C LEU A 5 18.00 11.91 -9.43
N SER A 6 17.50 13.15 -9.51
CA SER A 6 16.87 13.68 -10.73
C SER A 6 17.88 13.85 -11.87
N LYS A 7 19.10 14.30 -11.56
CA LYS A 7 20.18 14.39 -12.55
C LYS A 7 20.55 13.01 -13.10
N TRP A 8 20.72 12.02 -12.22
CA TRP A 8 21.00 10.64 -12.60
C TRP A 8 19.86 10.01 -13.44
N GLN A 9 18.61 10.31 -13.12
CA GLN A 9 17.46 9.88 -13.91
C GLN A 9 17.50 10.46 -15.35
N SER A 10 17.80 11.75 -15.49
CA SER A 10 17.92 12.39 -16.81
C SER A 10 19.01 11.74 -17.66
N GLU A 11 20.10 11.32 -17.04
CA GLU A 11 21.22 10.63 -17.69
C GLU A 11 20.85 9.19 -18.08
N LEU A 12 20.18 8.45 -17.20
CA LEU A 12 19.63 7.12 -17.50
C LEU A 12 18.60 7.12 -18.63
N SER A 13 17.77 8.16 -18.71
CA SER A 13 16.76 8.30 -19.77
C SER A 13 17.35 8.54 -21.17
N ARG A 14 18.63 8.93 -21.24
CA ARG A 14 19.38 9.02 -22.50
C ARG A 14 19.92 7.66 -22.95
N VAL A 15 20.36 6.84 -22.01
CA VAL A 15 20.94 5.50 -22.27
C VAL A 15 19.85 4.47 -22.53
N ARG A 16 18.67 4.63 -21.92
CA ARG A 16 17.58 3.66 -21.95
C ARG A 16 16.31 4.33 -22.47
N GLY A 17 15.59 3.66 -23.37
CA GLY A 17 14.37 4.20 -23.97
C GLY A 17 13.38 4.73 -22.93
N LYS A 18 12.75 5.88 -23.22
CA LYS A 18 11.88 6.68 -22.31
C LYS A 18 10.81 5.89 -21.53
N HIS A 19 10.42 4.70 -21.99
CA HIS A 19 9.32 3.92 -21.42
C HIS A 19 9.73 2.67 -20.63
N SER A 20 11.01 2.50 -20.37
CA SER A 20 11.47 1.28 -19.73
C SER A 20 11.07 1.22 -18.24
N SER A 21 10.77 0.03 -17.72
CA SER A 21 10.14 -0.20 -16.40
C SER A 21 10.87 0.50 -15.24
N LEU A 22 12.20 0.54 -15.28
CA LEU A 22 13.01 1.18 -14.25
C LEU A 22 12.99 2.71 -14.36
N THR A 23 12.81 3.27 -15.56
CA THR A 23 12.62 4.73 -15.71
C THR A 23 11.31 5.14 -15.05
N LYS A 24 10.24 4.37 -15.27
CA LYS A 24 8.94 4.57 -14.59
C LYS A 24 9.03 4.43 -13.06
N ALA A 25 9.79 3.46 -12.56
CA ALA A 25 9.99 3.27 -11.13
C ALA A 25 10.75 4.46 -10.50
N LEU A 26 11.80 4.96 -11.16
CA LEU A 26 12.54 6.14 -10.70
C LEU A 26 11.70 7.41 -10.75
N ASP A 27 10.94 7.60 -11.83
CA ASP A 27 9.95 8.68 -11.94
C ASP A 27 8.98 8.68 -10.77
N TYR A 28 8.48 7.49 -10.39
CA TYR A 28 7.59 7.33 -9.25
C TYR A 28 8.26 7.71 -7.93
N CYS A 29 9.48 7.22 -7.68
CA CYS A 29 10.24 7.56 -6.48
C CYS A 29 10.54 9.06 -6.37
N ILE A 30 10.93 9.70 -7.47
CA ILE A 30 11.27 11.13 -7.50
C ILE A 30 10.04 11.99 -7.25
N LYS A 31 8.91 11.69 -7.92
CA LYS A 31 7.64 12.40 -7.71
C LYS A 31 7.13 12.30 -6.28
N ARG A 32 7.52 11.25 -5.55
CA ARG A 32 7.04 10.97 -4.19
C ARG A 32 8.14 11.06 -3.12
N TRP A 33 9.24 11.73 -3.45
CA TRP A 33 10.43 11.82 -2.61
C TRP A 33 10.13 12.40 -1.22
N GLU A 34 9.27 13.41 -1.14
CA GLU A 34 8.85 14.02 0.14
C GLU A 34 8.16 13.01 1.07
N ALA A 35 7.28 12.17 0.54
CA ALA A 35 6.62 11.14 1.34
C ALA A 35 7.59 10.01 1.73
N LEU A 36 8.54 9.66 0.86
CA LEU A 36 9.58 8.65 1.14
C LEU A 36 10.58 9.12 2.20
N THR A 37 10.87 10.42 2.25
CA THR A 37 11.81 11.00 3.21
C THR A 37 11.18 11.37 4.54
N ARG A 38 9.85 11.41 4.64
CA ARG A 38 9.12 11.66 5.89
C ARG A 38 9.54 10.73 7.03
N TYR A 39 9.93 9.49 6.72
CA TYR A 39 10.47 8.55 7.70
C TYR A 39 11.73 9.06 8.41
N LEU A 40 12.56 9.85 7.72
CA LEU A 40 13.79 10.42 8.30
C LEU A 40 13.46 11.53 9.32
N ASP A 41 12.33 12.21 9.13
CA ASP A 41 11.88 13.31 9.98
C ASP A 41 10.99 12.83 11.14
N ASP A 42 10.24 11.74 10.94
CA ASP A 42 9.30 11.19 11.91
C ASP A 42 9.59 9.71 12.23
N ARG A 43 10.12 9.48 13.43
CA ARG A 43 10.45 8.13 13.94
C ARG A 43 9.21 7.27 14.23
N HIS A 44 8.01 7.86 14.32
CA HIS A 44 6.77 7.12 14.58
C HIS A 44 6.21 6.44 13.33
N VAL A 45 6.67 6.82 12.13
CA VAL A 45 6.30 6.11 10.91
C VAL A 45 7.13 4.82 10.84
N PRO A 46 6.53 3.62 10.86
CA PRO A 46 7.31 2.39 10.71
C PRO A 46 7.81 2.23 9.26
N ILE A 47 9.04 1.72 9.07
CA ILE A 47 9.56 1.30 7.75
C ILE A 47 8.77 0.08 7.22
N ASP A 48 8.23 -0.71 8.14
CA ASP A 48 7.64 -2.00 7.83
C ASP A 48 6.30 -1.86 7.10
N ASN A 49 6.01 -2.85 6.25
CA ASN A 49 4.75 -2.94 5.51
C ASN A 49 3.57 -3.41 6.37
N TRP A 50 3.63 -3.22 7.69
CA TRP A 50 2.64 -3.74 8.63
C TRP A 50 1.22 -3.27 8.25
N VAL A 51 1.03 -1.95 8.07
CA VAL A 51 -0.28 -1.37 7.73
C VAL A 51 -0.84 -1.93 6.42
N ALA A 52 -0.03 -2.03 5.36
CA ALA A 52 -0.54 -2.55 4.09
C ALA A 52 -0.83 -4.06 4.16
N ASN A 53 -0.02 -4.81 4.90
CA ASN A 53 -0.30 -6.21 5.22
C ASN A 53 -1.62 -6.33 6.00
N GLN A 54 -1.99 -5.33 6.83
CA GLN A 54 -3.27 -5.34 7.52
C GLN A 54 -4.47 -5.24 6.55
N ILE A 55 -4.33 -4.48 5.47
CA ILE A 55 -5.40 -4.22 4.48
C ILE A 55 -5.52 -5.37 3.46
N ARG A 56 -4.45 -6.16 3.27
CA ARG A 56 -4.38 -7.21 2.23
C ARG A 56 -5.50 -8.24 2.32
N SER A 57 -5.85 -8.70 3.52
CA SER A 57 -6.94 -9.65 3.74
C SER A 57 -8.28 -9.11 3.21
N TRP A 58 -8.49 -7.80 3.34
CA TRP A 58 -9.69 -7.13 2.86
C TRP A 58 -9.71 -7.02 1.33
N THR A 59 -8.57 -6.70 0.71
CA THR A 59 -8.44 -6.67 -0.75
C THR A 59 -8.73 -8.04 -1.37
N ILE A 60 -8.23 -9.12 -0.76
CA ILE A 60 -8.49 -10.50 -1.18
C ILE A 60 -9.96 -10.86 -0.98
N GLY A 61 -10.54 -10.54 0.17
CA GLY A 61 -11.95 -10.77 0.46
C GLY A 61 -12.89 -10.06 -0.52
N ARG A 62 -12.57 -8.82 -0.91
CA ARG A 62 -13.31 -8.07 -1.93
C ARG A 62 -13.20 -8.70 -3.32
N ALA A 63 -12.03 -9.18 -3.72
CA ALA A 63 -11.83 -9.87 -5.00
C ALA A 63 -12.60 -11.20 -5.06
N ASN A 64 -12.63 -11.95 -3.96
CA ASN A 64 -13.37 -13.21 -3.87
C ASN A 64 -14.89 -13.00 -3.73
N GLY A 65 -15.31 -11.87 -3.17
CA GLY A 65 -16.71 -11.50 -2.93
C GLY A 65 -17.42 -10.79 -4.09
N LEU A 66 -16.79 -10.69 -5.27
CA LEU A 66 -17.35 -10.01 -6.46
C LEU A 66 -18.69 -10.61 -6.95
N LEU A 67 -19.13 -11.76 -6.42
CA LEU A 67 -20.40 -12.42 -6.72
C LEU A 67 -21.52 -12.17 -5.70
N ALA A 68 -21.30 -11.35 -4.66
CA ALA A 68 -22.36 -10.97 -3.72
C ALA A 68 -23.28 -9.91 -4.36
N GLY A 69 -24.24 -10.35 -5.17
CA GLY A 69 -25.08 -9.56 -6.09
C GLY A 69 -26.00 -8.47 -5.50
N SER A 70 -25.69 -7.88 -4.34
CA SER A 70 -26.40 -6.70 -3.82
C SER A 70 -25.50 -5.80 -2.97
N LEU A 71 -25.70 -4.47 -3.07
CA LEU A 71 -25.02 -3.47 -2.23
C LEU A 71 -25.19 -3.77 -0.73
N CYS A 72 -26.39 -4.21 -0.34
CA CYS A 72 -26.73 -4.52 1.04
C CYS A 72 -25.92 -5.73 1.58
N ALA A 73 -25.67 -6.74 0.74
CA ALA A 73 -24.78 -7.85 1.09
C ALA A 73 -23.32 -7.37 1.26
N GLY A 74 -22.86 -6.47 0.39
CA GLY A 74 -21.54 -5.85 0.50
C GLY A 74 -21.35 -5.06 1.79
N GLN A 75 -22.35 -4.26 2.19
CA GLN A 75 -22.34 -3.50 3.45
C GLN A 75 -22.29 -4.42 4.68
N ARG A 76 -23.09 -5.50 4.69
CA ARG A 76 -23.06 -6.51 5.76
C ARG A 76 -21.70 -7.19 5.87
N ALA A 77 -21.14 -7.62 4.74
CA ALA A 77 -19.82 -8.23 4.70
C ALA A 77 -18.73 -7.26 5.19
N ALA A 78 -18.80 -5.98 4.81
CA ALA A 78 -17.89 -4.95 5.30
C ALA A 78 -17.98 -4.77 6.82
N ALA A 79 -19.19 -4.74 7.39
CA ALA A 79 -19.39 -4.62 8.83
C ALA A 79 -18.79 -5.83 9.59
N ILE A 80 -19.06 -7.05 9.13
CA ILE A 80 -18.53 -8.28 9.73
C ILE A 80 -16.99 -8.31 9.67
N MET A 81 -16.40 -8.04 8.51
CA MET A 81 -14.95 -8.01 8.35
C MET A 81 -14.29 -6.93 9.23
N SER A 82 -14.94 -5.78 9.40
CA SER A 82 -14.44 -4.70 10.26
C SER A 82 -14.44 -5.10 11.74
N LEU A 83 -15.49 -5.79 12.20
CA LEU A 83 -15.59 -6.32 13.57
C LEU A 83 -14.51 -7.36 13.85
N ILE A 84 -14.38 -8.37 12.98
CA ILE A 84 -13.36 -9.42 13.08
C ILE A 84 -11.96 -8.79 13.11
N ARG A 85 -11.70 -7.80 12.23
CA ARG A 85 -10.39 -7.15 12.19
C ARG A 85 -10.11 -6.31 13.42
N SER A 86 -11.11 -5.60 13.92
CA SER A 86 -10.96 -4.82 15.15
C SER A 86 -10.66 -5.74 16.34
N ALA A 87 -11.30 -6.89 16.44
CA ALA A 87 -10.99 -7.90 17.46
C ALA A 87 -9.54 -8.41 17.36
N GLN A 88 -9.10 -8.79 16.15
CA GLN A 88 -7.71 -9.23 15.90
C GLN A 88 -6.68 -8.16 16.26
N LEU A 89 -6.94 -6.89 15.92
CA LEU A 89 -6.04 -5.77 16.25
C LEU A 89 -5.95 -5.51 17.76
N ASN A 90 -7.00 -5.84 18.51
CA ASN A 90 -7.01 -5.77 19.98
C ASN A 90 -6.46 -7.05 20.65
N GLY A 91 -5.92 -8.00 19.89
CA GLY A 91 -5.34 -9.23 20.42
C GLY A 91 -6.35 -10.33 20.76
N HIS A 92 -7.62 -10.18 20.37
CA HIS A 92 -8.61 -11.24 20.52
C HIS A 92 -8.59 -12.17 19.30
N GLU A 93 -8.62 -13.48 19.54
CA GLU A 93 -8.74 -14.48 18.50
C GLU A 93 -10.22 -14.77 18.20
N PRO A 94 -10.77 -14.35 17.03
CA PRO A 94 -12.20 -14.49 16.75
C PRO A 94 -12.65 -15.93 16.45
N HIS A 95 -11.70 -16.85 16.27
CA HIS A 95 -11.94 -18.24 15.87
C HIS A 95 -11.74 -19.25 17.00
N ALA A 96 -11.46 -18.78 18.22
CA ALA A 96 -11.11 -19.63 19.35
C ALA A 96 -12.31 -20.33 20.03
N PHE A 97 -13.54 -20.11 19.57
CA PHE A 97 -14.78 -20.60 20.20
C PHE A 97 -15.71 -21.27 19.18
#